data_AF-A0A0D6L8H7-F1
#
_entry.id   AF-A0A0D6L8H7-F1
#
_cell.length_a   1.000
_cell.length_b   1.000
_cell.length_c   1.000
_cell.angle_alpha   90.00
_cell.angle_beta   90.00
_cell.angle_gamma   90.00
#
_symmetry.space_group_name_H-M   'P 1'
#
loop_
_entity.id
_entity.type
_entity.pdbx_description
1 polymer ?
#
loop_
_entity_poly.entity_id
_entity_poly.type
_entity_poly.pdbx_seq_one_letter_code
_entity_poly.pdbx_strand_id
1 'polypeptide(L)'
;IVSVLNLVPKEKTPQEKEEEQKLREQGMFLTRPAICRQPLKSVSRFCISLSGCGFLGSYHFGAVNCFMKNGQHVISRLDRVSGASAGSLVASILLLVPEKLDPALKVLFDLGEELIHLNFGALTPGYYLNERLIKIVDDFLPQDISRAQGKLYISVTRKKRKQVEKAF
;
A
#
# COMPACT_ATOMS: atom_id res chain seq x y z
N ILE A 1 -46.17 6.11 11.88
CA ILE A 1 -46.47 5.05 10.89
C ILE A 1 -46.12 5.62 9.52
N VAL A 2 -44.92 5.34 9.02
CA VAL A 2 -44.52 5.68 7.64
C VAL A 2 -44.22 4.35 6.98
N SER A 3 -44.98 4.03 5.94
CA SER A 3 -44.81 2.81 5.17
C SER A 3 -43.93 3.11 3.96
N VAL A 4 -42.78 2.44 3.86
CA VAL A 4 -41.97 2.45 2.64
C VAL A 4 -42.48 1.28 1.79
N LEU A 5 -43.31 1.59 0.79
CA LEU A 5 -43.70 0.62 -0.22
C LEU A 5 -42.45 0.25 -1.03
N ASN A 6 -41.99 -0.99 -0.86
CA ASN A 6 -40.93 -1.55 -1.67
C ASN A 6 -41.54 -1.81 -3.07
N LEU A 7 -41.38 -0.84 -3.97
CA LEU A 7 -41.71 -1.04 -5.38
C LEU A 7 -40.76 -2.11 -5.91
N VAL A 8 -41.31 -3.21 -6.42
CA VAL A 8 -40.54 -4.22 -7.16
C VAL A 8 -39.78 -3.48 -8.26
N PRO A 9 -38.43 -3.48 -8.26
CA PRO A 9 -37.68 -2.81 -9.30
C PRO A 9 -38.08 -3.43 -10.64
N LYS A 10 -38.55 -2.61 -11.57
CA LYS A 10 -38.84 -3.04 -12.95
C LYS A 10 -37.57 -3.71 -13.48
N GLU A 11 -37.65 -4.97 -13.91
CA GLU A 11 -36.49 -5.67 -14.48
C GLU A 11 -36.04 -4.91 -15.73
N LYS A 12 -34.88 -4.27 -15.63
CA LYS A 12 -34.28 -3.53 -16.74
C LYS A 12 -33.88 -4.53 -17.82
N THR A 13 -34.25 -4.21 -19.05
CA THR A 13 -33.80 -4.95 -20.22
C THR A 13 -32.27 -4.92 -20.31
N PRO A 14 -31.64 -5.88 -21.01
CA PRO A 14 -30.18 -5.92 -21.17
C PRO A 14 -29.61 -4.60 -21.74
N GLN A 15 -30.36 -3.95 -22.63
CA GLN A 15 -29.98 -2.67 -23.23
C GLN A 15 -30.00 -1.52 -22.21
N GLU A 16 -31.05 -1.42 -21.39
CA GLU A 16 -31.13 -0.40 -20.33
C GLU A 16 -30.02 -0.57 -19.27
N LYS A 17 -29.63 -1.82 -18.96
CA LYS A 17 -28.51 -2.11 -18.05
C LYS A 17 -27.18 -1.69 -18.66
N GLU A 18 -26.97 -1.95 -19.95
CA GLU A 18 -25.73 -1.57 -20.66
C GLU A 18 -25.60 -0.05 -20.80
N GLU A 19 -26.70 0.64 -21.09
CA GLU A 19 -26.74 2.10 -21.20
C GLU A 19 -26.52 2.78 -19.84
N GLU A 20 -27.16 2.26 -18.78
CA GLU A 20 -26.90 2.72 -17.41
C GLU A 20 -25.45 2.45 -16.98
N GLN A 21 -24.87 1.31 -17.35
CA GLN A 21 -23.48 1.00 -17.06
C GLN A 21 -22.54 1.95 -17.78
N LYS A 22 -22.76 2.23 -19.08
CA LYS A 22 -21.99 3.24 -19.84
C LYS A 22 -22.10 4.63 -19.22
N LEU A 23 -23.31 5.02 -18.79
CA LEU A 23 -23.54 6.31 -18.14
C LEU A 23 -22.83 6.39 -16.77
N ARG A 24 -22.84 5.30 -16.00
CA ARG A 24 -22.10 5.18 -14.72
C ARG A 24 -20.60 5.24 -14.93
N GLU A 25 -20.08 4.55 -15.95
CA GLU A 25 -18.66 4.58 -16.31
C GLU A 25 -18.22 5.97 -16.78
N GLN A 26 -19.03 6.65 -17.60
CA GLN A 26 -18.80 8.04 -17.99
C GLN A 26 -18.86 8.99 -16.78
N GLY A 27 -19.86 8.84 -15.91
CA GLY A 27 -19.97 9.62 -14.67
C GLY A 27 -18.76 9.41 -13.76
N MET A 28 -18.33 8.16 -13.56
CA MET A 28 -17.09 7.82 -12.85
C MET A 28 -15.85 8.40 -13.52
N PHE A 29 -15.80 8.45 -14.85
CA PHE A 29 -14.66 9.02 -15.58
C PHE A 29 -14.60 10.54 -15.42
N LEU A 30 -15.73 11.24 -15.52
CA LEU A 30 -15.80 12.70 -15.41
C LEU A 30 -15.55 13.21 -13.98
N THR A 31 -15.93 12.42 -12.97
CA THR A 31 -15.69 12.75 -11.55
C THR A 31 -14.26 12.51 -11.10
N ARG A 32 -13.43 11.83 -11.91
CA ARG A 32 -12.01 11.65 -11.60
C ARG A 32 -11.26 12.99 -11.68
N PRO A 33 -10.32 13.25 -10.76
CA PRO A 33 -9.36 14.34 -10.90
C PRO A 33 -8.72 14.32 -12.29
N ALA A 34 -8.39 15.49 -12.85
CA ALA A 34 -7.89 15.60 -14.23
C ALA A 34 -6.67 14.70 -14.50
N ILE A 35 -5.78 14.54 -13.50
CA ILE A 35 -4.62 13.65 -13.59
C ILE A 35 -5.00 12.17 -13.76
N CYS A 36 -6.09 11.72 -13.16
CA CYS A 36 -6.59 10.34 -13.25
C CYS A 36 -7.31 10.06 -14.59
N ARG A 37 -7.53 11.09 -15.41
CA ARG A 37 -8.07 10.99 -16.77
C ARG A 37 -6.96 10.92 -17.83
N GLN A 38 -5.72 11.19 -17.47
CA GLN A 38 -4.59 11.11 -18.39
C GLN A 38 -4.23 9.64 -18.67
N PRO A 39 -3.99 9.25 -19.94
CA PRO A 39 -3.52 7.91 -20.25
C PRO A 39 -2.21 7.60 -19.54
N LEU A 40 -2.10 6.42 -18.91
CA LEU A 40 -0.91 6.02 -18.15
C LEU A 40 0.39 6.03 -18.99
N LYS A 41 0.25 5.87 -20.32
CA LYS A 41 1.36 6.00 -21.29
C LYS A 41 1.91 7.43 -21.38
N SER A 42 1.06 8.45 -21.20
CA SER A 42 1.45 9.87 -21.30
C SER A 42 2.15 10.41 -20.05
N VAL A 43 2.10 9.70 -18.93
CA VAL A 43 2.69 10.14 -17.66
C VAL A 43 4.18 9.81 -17.63
N SER A 44 5.05 10.80 -17.44
CA SER A 44 6.51 10.61 -17.47
C SER A 44 7.09 10.07 -16.17
N ARG A 45 6.45 10.33 -15.03
CA ARG A 45 6.93 9.97 -13.69
C ARG A 45 5.80 9.52 -12.79
N PHE A 46 6.04 8.49 -12.00
CA PHE A 46 5.10 7.99 -11.00
C PHE A 46 5.62 8.18 -9.59
N CYS A 47 4.70 8.42 -8.67
CA CYS A 47 4.94 8.37 -7.24
C CYS A 47 4.05 7.28 -6.63
N ILE A 48 4.62 6.45 -5.75
CA ILE A 48 3.86 5.43 -5.01
C ILE A 48 3.80 5.84 -3.53
N SER A 49 2.62 5.74 -2.94
CA SER A 49 2.40 5.98 -1.50
C SER A 49 1.76 4.76 -0.87
N LEU A 50 2.40 4.22 0.17
CA LEU A 50 1.98 3.02 0.89
C LEU A 50 1.61 3.39 2.33
N SER A 51 0.33 3.29 2.66
CA SER A 51 -0.18 3.67 3.98
C SER A 51 0.29 2.70 5.08
N GLY A 52 0.16 3.15 6.33
CA GLY A 52 0.38 2.28 7.48
C GLY A 52 -0.83 1.38 7.71
N CYS A 53 -0.60 0.06 7.73
CA CYS A 53 -1.67 -0.94 7.86
C CYS A 53 -1.29 -2.16 8.73
N GLY A 54 -0.13 -2.13 9.40
CA GLY A 54 0.33 -3.25 10.24
C GLY A 54 0.46 -4.56 9.46
N PHE A 55 -0.12 -5.64 9.98
CA PHE A 55 -0.07 -6.97 9.33
C PHE A 55 -0.90 -7.08 8.05
N LEU A 56 -1.80 -6.12 7.77
CA LEU A 56 -2.40 -5.96 6.43
C LEU A 56 -1.38 -5.46 5.39
N GLY A 57 -0.12 -5.26 5.78
CA GLY A 57 1.00 -5.00 4.87
C GLY A 57 1.17 -6.06 3.78
N SER A 58 0.63 -7.27 3.96
CA SER A 58 0.57 -8.31 2.94
C SER A 58 -0.11 -7.83 1.65
N TYR A 59 -1.11 -6.95 1.75
CA TYR A 59 -1.74 -6.32 0.59
C TYR A 59 -0.78 -5.39 -0.16
N HIS A 60 0.05 -4.62 0.56
CA HIS A 60 1.07 -3.80 -0.06
C HIS A 60 2.13 -4.66 -0.75
N PHE A 61 2.60 -5.72 -0.10
CA PHE A 61 3.51 -6.69 -0.72
C PHE A 61 2.90 -7.27 -1.99
N GLY A 62 1.68 -7.80 -1.95
CA GLY A 62 1.01 -8.36 -3.12
C GLY A 62 0.83 -7.36 -4.27
N ALA A 63 0.39 -6.14 -3.97
CA ALA A 63 0.24 -5.08 -4.96
C ALA A 63 1.57 -4.70 -5.62
N VAL A 64 2.61 -4.50 -4.80
CA VAL A 64 3.95 -4.17 -5.30
C VAL A 64 4.54 -5.33 -6.12
N ASN A 65 4.36 -6.58 -5.69
CA ASN A 65 4.81 -7.74 -6.44
C ASN A 65 4.12 -7.84 -7.80
N CYS A 66 2.82 -7.53 -7.85
CA CYS A 66 2.07 -7.43 -9.10
C CYS A 66 2.63 -6.31 -10.01
N PHE A 67 2.96 -5.15 -9.46
CA PHE A 67 3.61 -4.07 -10.21
C PHE A 67 4.99 -4.47 -10.74
N MET A 68 5.79 -5.19 -9.96
CA MET A 68 7.10 -5.68 -10.42
C MET A 68 6.98 -6.68 -11.57
N LYS A 69 5.94 -7.53 -11.56
CA LYS A 69 5.73 -8.56 -12.60
C LYS A 69 5.04 -8.04 -13.86
N ASN A 70 4.02 -7.18 -13.70
CA ASN A 70 3.12 -6.76 -14.79
C ASN A 70 3.20 -5.26 -15.10
N GLY A 71 3.72 -4.48 -14.17
CA GLY A 71 3.70 -3.01 -14.19
C GLY A 71 5.05 -2.39 -14.52
N GLN A 72 5.90 -3.06 -15.30
CA GLN A 72 7.27 -2.58 -15.56
C GLN A 72 7.31 -1.16 -16.14
N HIS A 73 6.29 -0.77 -16.91
CA HIS A 73 6.13 0.58 -17.45
C HIS A 73 5.83 1.65 -16.38
N VAL A 74 5.32 1.27 -15.20
CA VAL A 74 5.16 2.15 -14.04
C VAL A 74 6.46 2.16 -13.24
N ILE A 75 7.01 0.98 -12.94
CA ILE A 75 8.22 0.81 -12.13
C ILE A 75 9.44 1.48 -12.76
N SER A 76 9.62 1.39 -14.08
CA SER A 76 10.75 2.05 -14.77
C SER A 76 10.70 3.58 -14.74
N ARG A 77 9.53 4.17 -14.46
CA ARG A 77 9.28 5.61 -14.35
C ARG A 77 9.01 6.04 -12.91
N LEU A 78 9.34 5.19 -11.93
CA LEU A 78 9.13 5.49 -10.51
C LEU A 78 10.13 6.56 -10.04
N ASP A 79 9.59 7.73 -9.70
CA ASP A 79 10.36 8.89 -9.24
C ASP A 79 10.53 8.87 -7.72
N ARG A 80 9.42 8.66 -7.00
CA ARG A 80 9.38 8.67 -5.54
C ARG A 80 8.51 7.57 -4.98
N VAL A 81 8.89 7.05 -3.83
CA VAL A 81 8.12 6.11 -3.02
C VAL A 81 8.01 6.68 -1.63
N SER A 82 6.83 6.56 -1.04
CA SER A 82 6.59 6.99 0.33
C SER A 82 5.86 5.91 1.11
N GLY A 83 6.09 5.87 2.42
CA GLY A 83 5.34 4.96 3.27
C GLY A 83 5.32 5.30 4.74
N ALA A 84 4.44 4.62 5.47
CA ALA A 84 4.33 4.69 6.93
C ALA A 84 4.15 3.28 7.51
N SER A 85 4.73 2.99 8.69
CA SER A 85 4.60 1.68 9.35
C SER A 85 4.93 0.51 8.39
N ALA A 86 4.06 -0.49 8.23
CA ALA A 86 4.27 -1.57 7.27
C ALA A 86 4.50 -1.06 5.83
N GLY A 87 3.81 0.01 5.42
CA GLY A 87 4.01 0.64 4.12
C GLY A 87 5.41 1.22 3.93
N SER A 88 6.07 1.71 4.99
CA SER A 88 7.46 2.18 4.87
C SER A 88 8.45 1.04 4.68
N LEU A 89 8.18 -0.13 5.26
CA LEU A 89 9.00 -1.33 5.04
C LEU A 89 8.91 -1.77 3.57
N VAL A 90 7.69 -1.90 3.04
CA VAL A 90 7.48 -2.26 1.63
C VAL A 90 8.06 -1.22 0.68
N ALA A 91 7.90 0.08 0.99
CA ALA A 91 8.49 1.17 0.20
C ALA A 91 10.02 1.09 0.15
N SER A 92 10.65 0.79 1.28
CA SER A 92 12.11 0.67 1.38
C SER A 92 12.61 -0.54 0.59
N ILE A 93 11.95 -1.69 0.72
CA ILE A 93 12.29 -2.92 -0.01
C ILE A 93 12.12 -2.71 -1.51
N LEU A 94 10.99 -2.14 -1.97
CA LEU A 94 10.75 -1.84 -3.38
C LEU A 94 11.86 -1.00 -4.01
N LEU A 95 12.34 0.02 -3.29
CA LEU A 95 13.33 0.95 -3.83
C LEU A 95 14.77 0.41 -3.77
N LEU A 96 15.13 -0.25 -2.67
CA LEU A 96 16.50 -0.64 -2.36
C LEU A 96 16.83 -2.07 -2.79
N VAL A 97 15.91 -3.01 -2.56
CA VAL A 97 16.12 -4.45 -2.69
C VAL A 97 14.84 -5.17 -3.18
N PRO A 98 14.29 -4.80 -4.35
CA PRO A 98 13.02 -5.33 -4.83
C PRO A 98 13.01 -6.86 -4.99
N GLU A 99 14.16 -7.49 -5.19
CA GLU A 99 14.33 -8.94 -5.24
C GLU A 99 13.99 -9.64 -3.91
N LYS A 100 13.99 -8.92 -2.78
CA LYS A 100 13.65 -9.46 -1.47
C LYS A 100 12.16 -9.33 -1.10
N LEU A 101 11.29 -8.90 -2.02
CA LEU A 101 9.84 -8.76 -1.75
C LEU A 101 9.17 -10.05 -1.28
N ASP A 102 9.44 -11.18 -1.95
CA ASP A 102 8.84 -12.48 -1.60
C ASP A 102 9.33 -13.01 -0.23
N PRO A 103 10.65 -13.03 0.06
CA PRO A 103 11.14 -13.38 1.39
C PRO A 103 10.60 -12.46 2.49
N ALA A 104 10.44 -11.16 2.22
CA ALA A 104 9.93 -10.20 3.20
C ALA A 104 8.46 -10.45 3.54
N LEU A 105 7.65 -10.81 2.53
CA LEU A 105 6.27 -11.22 2.75
C LEU A 105 6.18 -12.47 3.63
N LYS A 106 7.07 -13.44 3.43
CA LYS A 106 7.14 -14.63 4.29
C LYS A 106 7.43 -14.23 5.74
N VAL A 107 8.42 -13.37 5.97
CA VAL A 107 8.78 -12.90 7.31
C VAL A 107 7.63 -12.13 7.99
N LEU A 108 6.84 -11.36 7.22
CA LEU A 108 5.62 -10.73 7.74
C LEU A 108 4.61 -11.76 8.24
N PHE A 109 4.39 -12.84 7.49
CA PHE A 109 3.49 -13.93 7.89
C PHE A 109 4.05 -14.68 9.10
N ASP A 110 5.33 -15.04 9.10
CA ASP A 110 5.97 -15.74 10.23
C ASP A 110 5.85 -14.90 11.53
N LEU A 111 6.04 -13.58 11.45
CA LEU A 111 5.85 -12.68 12.59
C LEU A 111 4.38 -12.61 13.03
N GLY A 112 3.44 -12.60 12.09
CA GLY A 112 2.00 -12.66 12.40
C GLY A 112 1.64 -13.94 13.13
N GLU A 113 2.12 -15.09 12.63
CA GLU A 113 1.95 -16.40 13.26
C GLU A 113 2.57 -16.45 14.66
N GLU A 114 3.77 -15.90 14.85
CA GLU A 114 4.38 -15.78 16.18
C GLU A 114 3.46 -15.01 17.15
N LEU A 115 2.92 -13.86 16.72
CA LEU A 115 2.08 -13.02 17.58
C LEU A 115 0.75 -13.64 17.95
N ILE A 116 0.09 -14.40 17.05
CA ILE A 116 -1.20 -15.03 17.37
C ILE A 116 -1.07 -16.14 18.42
N HIS A 117 0.13 -16.72 18.57
CA HIS A 117 0.39 -17.76 19.58
C HIS A 117 0.77 -17.19 20.95
N LEU A 118 0.88 -15.85 21.08
CA LEU A 118 1.18 -15.19 22.34
C LEU A 118 -0.12 -14.74 23.04
N ASN A 119 -0.24 -15.01 24.34
CA ASN A 119 -1.44 -14.72 25.14
C ASN A 119 -1.91 -13.25 25.09
N PHE A 120 -0.98 -12.30 24.93
CA PHE A 120 -1.31 -10.87 24.76
C PHE A 120 -0.73 -10.29 23.46
N GLY A 121 -0.42 -11.14 22.48
CA GLY A 121 0.20 -10.74 21.22
C GLY A 121 1.48 -9.94 21.47
N ALA A 122 1.59 -8.81 20.79
CA ALA A 122 2.74 -7.90 20.90
C ALA A 122 2.90 -7.24 22.28
N LEU A 123 1.90 -7.34 23.16
CA LEU A 123 1.94 -6.82 24.54
C LEU A 123 2.32 -7.89 25.57
N THR A 124 2.66 -9.09 25.11
CA THR A 124 3.06 -10.19 26.01
C THR A 124 4.31 -9.80 26.80
N PRO A 125 4.30 -9.89 28.14
CA PRO A 125 5.46 -9.58 28.95
C PRO A 125 6.69 -10.37 28.52
N GLY A 126 7.82 -9.69 28.34
CA GLY A 126 9.07 -10.29 27.85
C GLY A 126 9.14 -10.47 26.32
N TYR A 127 8.08 -10.16 25.57
CA TYR A 127 8.13 -10.11 24.11
C TYR A 127 8.41 -8.68 23.62
N TYR A 128 9.52 -8.51 22.88
CA TYR A 128 9.96 -7.22 22.37
C TYR A 128 9.78 -7.13 20.86
N LEU A 129 8.59 -6.72 20.41
CA LEU A 129 8.28 -6.56 18.99
C LEU A 129 9.26 -5.62 18.28
N ASN A 130 9.70 -4.56 18.96
CA ASN A 130 10.67 -3.60 18.42
C ASN A 130 12.01 -4.27 18.06
N GLU A 131 12.50 -5.19 18.89
CA GLU A 131 13.75 -5.91 18.61
C GLU A 131 13.60 -6.83 17.39
N ARG A 132 12.44 -7.48 17.27
CA ARG A 132 12.11 -8.28 16.07
C ARG A 132 12.08 -7.41 14.82
N LEU A 133 11.42 -6.26 14.89
CA LEU A 133 11.33 -5.35 13.75
C LEU A 133 12.68 -4.77 13.34
N ILE A 134 13.56 -4.43 14.29
CA ILE A 134 14.93 -3.96 13.99
C ILE A 134 15.70 -5.05 13.24
N LYS A 135 15.67 -6.30 13.71
CA LYS A 135 16.32 -7.43 13.03
C LYS A 135 15.81 -7.61 11.60
N ILE A 136 14.50 -7.54 11.40
CA ILE A 136 13.90 -7.62 10.05
C ILE A 136 14.43 -6.50 9.15
N VAL A 137 14.53 -5.27 9.66
CA VAL A 137 15.08 -4.16 8.87
C VAL A 137 16.55 -4.41 8.52
N ASP A 138 17.36 -4.86 9.47
CA ASP A 138 18.79 -5.14 9.28
C ASP A 138 19.04 -6.31 8.32
N ASP A 139 18.19 -7.35 8.36
CA ASP A 139 18.31 -8.54 7.48
C ASP A 139 17.92 -8.23 6.03
N PHE A 140 16.96 -7.32 5.84
CA PHE A 140 16.41 -7.01 4.53
C PHE A 140 17.13 -5.86 3.85
N LEU A 141 17.34 -4.75 4.54
CA LEU A 141 17.89 -3.54 3.93
C LEU A 141 19.41 -3.61 3.78
N PRO A 142 19.96 -3.08 2.67
CA PRO A 142 21.40 -3.00 2.47
C PRO A 142 22.00 -1.90 3.36
N GLN A 143 23.29 -2.00 3.65
CA GLN A 143 24.03 -0.93 4.32
C GLN A 143 24.10 0.36 3.48
N ASP A 144 24.25 0.21 2.15
CA ASP A 144 24.21 1.36 1.23
C ASP A 144 22.78 1.73 0.88
N ILE A 145 22.30 2.81 1.49
CA ILE A 145 20.99 3.40 1.25
C ILE A 145 21.04 4.69 0.40
N SER A 146 22.16 4.96 -0.28
CA SER A 146 22.33 6.18 -1.09
C SER A 146 21.21 6.37 -2.12
N ARG A 147 20.70 5.26 -2.68
CA ARG A 147 19.57 5.23 -3.61
C ARG A 147 18.24 5.73 -3.02
N ALA A 148 18.11 5.78 -1.70
CA ALA A 148 16.93 6.31 -1.01
C ALA A 148 16.86 7.84 -1.03
N GLN A 149 18.01 8.52 -1.15
CA GLN A 149 18.07 9.98 -0.99
C GLN A 149 17.22 10.69 -2.05
N GLY A 150 16.25 11.49 -1.60
CA GLY A 150 15.32 12.22 -2.49
C GLY A 150 14.31 11.35 -3.24
N LYS A 151 14.28 10.04 -2.98
CA LYS A 151 13.38 9.07 -3.62
C LYS A 151 12.48 8.35 -2.63
N LEU A 152 12.95 8.08 -1.41
CA LEU A 152 12.18 7.45 -0.34
C LEU A 152 11.72 8.51 0.65
N TYR A 153 10.46 8.46 1.07
CA TYR A 153 9.92 9.32 2.12
C TYR A 153 9.18 8.49 3.16
N ILE A 154 9.68 8.49 4.39
CA ILE A 154 9.08 7.73 5.50
C ILE A 154 8.38 8.68 6.45
N SER A 155 7.09 8.44 6.71
CA SER A 155 6.33 9.20 7.69
C SER A 155 6.60 8.69 9.10
N VAL A 156 7.12 9.56 9.98
CA VAL A 156 7.42 9.24 11.38
C VAL A 156 6.79 10.27 12.33
N THR A 157 6.32 9.82 13.50
CA THR A 157 5.78 10.73 14.52
C THR A 157 6.83 11.00 15.59
N ARG A 158 7.21 12.26 15.74
CA ARG A 158 8.17 12.66 16.78
C ARG A 158 7.45 12.93 18.10
N LYS A 159 7.55 11.99 19.05
CA LYS A 159 6.88 12.05 20.37
C LYS A 159 7.06 13.39 21.10
N LYS A 160 8.28 13.95 21.11
CA LYS A 160 8.59 15.23 21.79
C LYS A 160 7.81 16.42 21.23
N ARG A 161 7.48 16.43 19.93
CA ARG A 161 6.81 17.55 19.25
C ARG A 161 5.36 17.27 18.89
N LYS A 162 4.88 16.02 19.05
CA LYS A 162 3.57 15.53 18.59
C LYS A 162 3.28 15.90 17.12
N GLN A 163 4.32 15.88 16.29
CA GLN A 163 4.25 16.23 14.86
C GLN A 163 4.73 15.07 13.99
N VAL A 164 4.11 14.95 12.82
CA VAL A 164 4.53 14.04 11.76
C VAL A 164 5.67 14.71 10.99
N GLU A 165 6.80 14.02 10.89
CA GLU A 165 7.98 14.44 10.14
C GLU A 165 8.24 13.43 9.02
N LYS A 166 8.91 13.88 7.95
CA LYS A 166 9.40 13.00 6.88
C LYS A 166 10.85 12.65 7.18
N ALA A 167 11.14 11.36 7.26
CA ALA A 167 12.50 10.85 7.23
C ALA A 167 12.85 10.54 5.77
N PHE A 168 14.03 11.03 5.35
CA PHE A 168 14.59 11.00 3.99
C PHE A 168 13.96 12.00 2.99
#